data_AF-A0A7V7WWZ3-F1
#
_entry.id   AF-A0A7V7WWZ3-F1
#
_cell.length_a   1.000
_cell.length_b   1.000
_cell.length_c   1.000
_cell.angle_alpha   90.00
_cell.angle_beta   90.00
_cell.angle_gamma   90.00
#
_symmetry.space_group_name_H-M   'P 1'
#
loop_
_entity.id
_entity.type
_entity.pdbx_description
1 polymer ?
#
loop_
_entity_poly.entity_id
_entity_poly.type
_entity_poly.pdbx_seq_one_letter_code
_entity_poly.pdbx_strand_id
1 'polypeptide(L)'
;MKAYHLAWLAAALAPPAIHADTAPWGAHSVLREHEAIAARFEVMPEADLKAVYLRCDAEANRRLLDFGDAALCSLAYEALKRRVFGGDFDALLAWWRTQPRVP
;
A
#
# COMPACT_ATOMS: atom_id res chain seq x y z
N MET A 1 44.54 -51.71 8.96
CA MET A 1 43.13 -51.36 8.74
C MET A 1 42.73 -50.37 9.82
N LYS A 2 42.64 -49.08 9.51
CA LYS A 2 42.40 -48.00 10.49
C LYS A 2 40.95 -47.51 10.31
N ALA A 3 40.15 -47.63 11.36
CA ALA A 3 38.77 -47.17 11.42
C ALA A 3 38.73 -45.64 11.43
N TYR A 4 38.02 -45.05 10.47
CA TYR A 4 37.78 -43.61 10.41
C TYR A 4 36.46 -43.30 11.11
N HIS A 5 36.59 -42.67 12.26
CA HIS A 5 35.51 -42.17 13.08
C HIS A 5 34.98 -40.82 12.54
N LEU A 6 33.65 -40.71 12.58
CA LEU A 6 32.85 -39.54 12.89
C LEU A 6 32.61 -38.49 11.80
N ALA A 7 31.40 -38.60 11.23
CA ALA A 7 30.35 -37.58 11.25
C ALA A 7 30.80 -36.12 11.08
N TRP A 8 30.75 -35.65 9.84
CA TRP A 8 30.80 -34.23 9.54
C TRP A 8 29.42 -33.58 9.72
N LEU A 9 29.44 -32.50 10.48
CA LEU A 9 28.32 -31.68 10.91
C LEU A 9 27.50 -31.18 9.72
N ALA A 10 26.19 -31.41 9.75
CA ALA A 10 25.25 -30.62 8.97
C ALA A 10 25.26 -29.20 9.53
N ALA A 11 26.02 -28.32 8.90
CA ALA A 11 25.93 -26.88 9.14
C ALA A 11 24.51 -26.44 8.78
N ALA A 12 23.68 -26.24 9.80
CA ALA A 12 22.37 -25.61 9.65
C ALA A 12 22.61 -24.17 9.15
N LEU A 13 22.46 -23.97 7.85
CA LEU A 13 22.28 -22.66 7.24
C LEU A 13 20.90 -22.14 7.64
N ALA A 14 20.76 -21.70 8.89
CA ALA A 14 19.65 -20.82 9.24
C ALA A 14 19.96 -19.45 8.59
N PRO A 15 19.06 -18.89 7.76
CA PRO A 15 19.22 -17.51 7.31
C PRO A 15 19.25 -16.59 8.55
N PRO A 16 20.05 -15.51 8.55
CA PRO A 16 20.05 -14.59 9.67
C PRO A 16 18.64 -14.05 9.86
N ALA A 17 18.09 -14.20 11.07
CA ALA A 17 16.87 -13.54 11.47
C ALA A 17 17.11 -12.03 11.40
N ILE A 18 16.56 -11.39 10.36
CA ILE A 18 16.47 -9.94 10.31
C ILE A 18 15.56 -9.53 11.47
N HIS A 19 16.16 -9.10 12.58
CA HIS A 19 15.44 -8.44 13.65
C HIS A 19 15.02 -7.06 13.13
N ALA A 20 13.72 -6.87 12.91
CA ALA A 20 13.13 -5.60 12.47
C ALA A 20 13.28 -4.48 13.53
N ASP A 21 13.82 -4.83 14.69
CA ASP A 21 13.70 -4.14 15.96
C ASP A 21 14.69 -2.96 16.10
N THR A 22 15.61 -2.77 15.13
CA THR A 22 16.70 -1.79 15.21
C THR A 22 16.64 -0.67 14.17
N ALA A 23 15.57 -0.55 13.38
CA ALA A 23 15.41 0.61 12.50
C ALA A 23 15.16 1.88 13.35
N PRO A 24 16.12 2.83 13.45
CA PRO A 24 15.97 3.98 14.33
C PRO A 24 15.24 5.11 13.60
N TRP A 25 14.02 4.84 13.12
CA TRP A 25 12.98 5.81 12.74
C TRP A 25 11.68 5.09 12.29
N GLY A 26 10.58 5.32 13.03
CA GLY A 26 9.21 5.47 12.51
C GLY A 26 8.49 4.39 11.68
N ALA A 27 9.11 3.26 11.30
CA ALA A 27 8.47 2.32 10.35
C ALA A 27 7.10 1.79 10.85
N HIS A 28 6.97 1.46 12.14
CA HIS A 28 5.69 1.04 12.70
C HIS A 28 4.67 2.18 12.84
N SER A 29 5.09 3.43 13.04
CA SER A 29 4.15 4.56 13.11
C SER A 29 3.58 4.90 11.74
N VAL A 30 4.41 4.87 10.69
CA VAL A 30 3.98 5.10 9.30
C VAL A 30 3.01 4.00 8.84
N LEU A 31 3.32 2.73 9.12
CA LEU A 31 2.42 1.62 8.78
C LEU A 31 1.08 1.70 9.52
N ARG A 32 1.08 2.05 10.81
CA ARG A 32 -0.18 2.24 11.57
C ARG A 32 -0.99 3.43 11.07
N GLU A 33 -0.33 4.50 10.65
CA GLU A 33 -1.00 5.65 10.05
C GLU A 33 -1.64 5.27 8.71
N HIS A 34 -0.94 4.51 7.86
CA HIS A 34 -1.48 3.97 6.62
C HIS A 34 -2.68 3.07 6.86
N GLU A 35 -2.61 2.17 7.84
CA GLU A 35 -3.72 1.28 8.20
C GLU A 35 -4.93 2.08 8.69
N ALA A 36 -4.72 3.10 9.53
CA ALA A 36 -5.80 3.96 10.01
C ALA A 36 -6.45 4.76 8.87
N ILE A 37 -5.66 5.27 7.91
CA ILE A 37 -6.17 5.97 6.73
C ILE A 37 -6.94 5.00 5.82
N ALA A 38 -6.40 3.81 5.57
CA ALA A 38 -7.07 2.78 4.80
C ALA A 38 -8.41 2.39 5.44
N ALA A 39 -8.42 2.10 6.75
CA ALA A 39 -9.63 1.75 7.49
C ALA A 39 -10.71 2.83 7.41
N ARG A 40 -10.34 4.12 7.41
CA ARG A 40 -11.28 5.22 7.16
C ARG A 40 -11.90 5.15 5.77
N PHE A 41 -11.09 4.89 4.74
CA PHE A 41 -11.58 4.73 3.38
C PHE A 41 -12.43 3.47 3.19
N GLU A 42 -12.28 2.44 4.02
CA GLU A 42 -13.09 1.23 3.96
C GLU A 42 -14.54 1.42 4.41
N VAL A 43 -14.77 2.32 5.37
CA VAL A 43 -16.12 2.60 5.90
C VAL A 43 -16.73 3.88 5.33
N MET A 44 -15.98 4.61 4.51
CA MET A 44 -16.45 5.84 3.85
C MET A 44 -17.59 5.54 2.87
N PRO A 45 -18.64 6.38 2.79
CA PRO A 45 -19.67 6.24 1.75
C PRO A 45 -19.08 6.26 0.34
N GLU A 46 -19.68 5.52 -0.59
CA GLU A 46 -19.19 5.43 -1.98
C GLU A 46 -19.03 6.80 -2.65
N ALA A 47 -20.01 7.70 -2.45
CA ALA A 47 -19.98 9.04 -3.04
C ALA A 47 -18.78 9.86 -2.54
N ASP A 48 -18.49 9.80 -1.24
CA ASP A 48 -17.36 10.50 -0.64
C ASP A 48 -16.02 9.92 -1.11
N LEU A 49 -15.95 8.59 -1.24
CA LEU A 49 -14.74 7.93 -1.72
C LEU A 49 -14.43 8.29 -3.19
N LYS A 50 -15.47 8.34 -4.03
CA LYS A 50 -15.35 8.86 -5.41
C LYS A 50 -14.90 10.32 -5.43
N ALA A 51 -15.44 11.16 -4.56
CA ALA A 51 -15.05 12.56 -4.47
C ALA A 51 -13.59 12.74 -4.03
N VAL A 52 -13.11 11.95 -3.07
CA VAL A 52 -11.70 11.94 -2.65
C VAL A 52 -10.79 11.55 -3.80
N TYR A 53 -11.12 10.48 -4.54
CA TYR A 53 -10.34 10.05 -5.70
C TYR A 53 -10.26 11.15 -6.77
N LEU A 54 -11.38 11.81 -7.10
CA LEU A 54 -11.39 12.88 -8.09
C LEU A 54 -10.58 14.11 -7.66
N ARG A 55 -10.58 14.43 -6.36
CA ARG A 55 -9.71 15.48 -5.82
C ARG A 55 -8.23 15.11 -5.97
N CYS A 56 -7.88 13.86 -5.66
CA CYS A 56 -6.53 13.35 -5.82
C CYS A 56 -6.05 13.39 -7.28
N ASP A 57 -6.91 12.99 -8.21
CA ASP A 57 -6.63 13.08 -9.65
C ASP A 57 -6.41 14.54 -10.08
N ALA A 58 -7.28 15.47 -9.66
CA ALA A 58 -7.12 16.89 -9.99
C ALA A 58 -5.79 17.46 -9.47
N GLU A 59 -5.42 17.17 -8.22
CA GLU A 59 -4.16 17.63 -7.63
C GLU A 59 -2.93 17.04 -8.34
N ALA A 60 -2.95 15.74 -8.64
CA ALA A 60 -1.87 15.06 -9.36
C ALA A 60 -1.67 15.59 -10.78
N ASN A 61 -2.73 16.10 -11.43
CA ASN A 61 -2.64 16.75 -12.74
C ASN A 61 -2.10 18.19 -12.66
N ARG A 62 -2.18 18.85 -11.50
CA ARG A 62 -1.73 20.25 -11.33
C ARG A 62 -0.30 20.38 -10.80
N ARG A 63 0.15 19.43 -9.97
CA ARG A 63 1.45 19.48 -9.32
C ARG A 63 2.00 18.09 -9.04
N LEU A 64 3.30 18.05 -8.76
CA LEU A 64 3.88 16.89 -8.10
C LEU A 64 3.34 16.80 -6.67
N LEU A 65 2.79 15.63 -6.32
CA LEU A 65 2.36 15.34 -4.96
C LEU A 65 3.58 15.07 -4.07
N ASP A 66 3.52 15.51 -2.82
CA ASP A 66 4.47 15.04 -1.83
C ASP A 66 4.18 13.58 -1.44
N PHE A 67 5.07 12.98 -0.66
CA PHE A 67 4.93 11.57 -0.27
C PHE A 67 3.64 11.29 0.50
N GLY A 68 3.22 12.20 1.38
CA GLY A 68 2.04 12.02 2.22
C GLY A 68 0.75 12.09 1.38
N ASP A 69 0.66 13.10 0.52
CA ASP A 69 -0.45 13.24 -0.42
C ASP A 69 -0.52 12.05 -1.37
N ALA A 70 0.61 11.62 -1.94
CA ALA A 70 0.66 10.47 -2.83
C ALA A 70 0.23 9.17 -2.13
N ALA A 71 0.67 8.95 -0.89
CA ALA A 71 0.25 7.80 -0.10
C ALA A 71 -1.26 7.82 0.19
N LEU A 72 -1.80 8.97 0.63
CA LEU A 72 -3.23 9.13 0.88
C LEU A 72 -4.06 8.87 -0.38
N CYS A 73 -3.65 9.43 -1.52
CA CYS A 73 -4.32 9.25 -2.79
C CYS A 73 -4.25 7.81 -3.30
N SER A 74 -3.13 7.11 -3.06
CA SER A 74 -3.00 5.69 -3.38
C SER A 74 -3.95 4.82 -2.57
N LEU A 75 -4.09 5.11 -1.26
CA LEU A 75 -5.01 4.38 -0.39
C LEU A 75 -6.49 4.62 -0.78
N ALA A 76 -6.86 5.85 -1.13
CA ALA A 76 -8.20 6.16 -1.62
C ALA A 76 -8.51 5.44 -2.95
N TYR A 77 -7.55 5.42 -3.88
CA TYR A 77 -7.67 4.69 -5.14
C TYR A 77 -7.86 3.17 -4.91
N GLU A 78 -7.06 2.55 -4.06
CA GLU A 78 -7.17 1.11 -3.78
C GLU A 78 -8.50 0.76 -3.11
N ALA A 79 -8.94 1.55 -2.13
CA ALA A 79 -10.25 1.39 -1.51
C ALA A 79 -11.38 1.53 -2.55
N LEU A 80 -11.31 2.54 -3.42
CA LEU A 80 -12.33 2.79 -4.44
C LEU A 80 -12.41 1.64 -5.45
N LYS A 81 -11.26 1.24 -6.01
CA LYS A 81 -11.14 0.14 -6.96
C LYS A 81 -11.74 -1.14 -6.38
N ARG A 82 -11.36 -1.49 -5.15
CA ARG A 82 -11.80 -2.73 -4.50
C ARG A 82 -13.29 -2.70 -4.15
N ARG A 83 -13.78 -1.62 -3.53
CA ARG A 83 -15.14 -1.57 -2.97
C ARG A 83 -16.21 -1.29 -4.01
N VAL A 84 -15.93 -0.43 -4.97
CA VAL A 84 -16.93 0.08 -5.92
C VAL A 84 -16.84 -0.64 -7.26
N PHE A 85 -15.63 -0.98 -7.68
CA PHE A 85 -15.37 -1.60 -8.98
C PHE A 85 -14.96 -3.08 -8.87
N GLY A 86 -15.07 -3.69 -7.68
CA GLY A 86 -14.77 -5.11 -7.48
C GLY A 86 -13.31 -5.49 -7.74
N GLY A 87 -12.39 -4.52 -7.68
CA GLY A 87 -10.98 -4.71 -8.01
C GLY A 87 -10.66 -4.49 -9.50
N ASP A 88 -11.65 -4.24 -10.34
CA ASP A 88 -11.48 -4.02 -11.78
C ASP A 88 -10.98 -2.59 -12.06
N PHE A 89 -9.74 -2.50 -12.53
CA PHE A 89 -9.12 -1.23 -12.91
C PHE A 89 -9.76 -0.61 -14.16
N ASP A 90 -10.14 -1.43 -15.15
CA ASP A 90 -10.71 -0.93 -16.40
C ASP A 90 -12.10 -0.34 -16.15
N ALA A 91 -12.88 -0.95 -15.25
CA ALA A 91 -14.17 -0.41 -14.82
C ALA A 91 -14.01 0.94 -14.10
N LEU A 92 -13.03 1.06 -13.19
CA LEU A 92 -12.70 2.34 -12.53
C LEU A 92 -12.30 3.39 -13.56
N LEU A 93 -11.42 3.02 -14.50
CA LEU A 93 -10.91 3.93 -15.53
C LEU A 93 -12.02 4.39 -16.49
N ALA A 94 -12.93 3.49 -16.86
CA ALA A 94 -14.09 3.81 -17.67
C ALA A 94 -15.01 4.81 -16.94
N TRP A 95 -15.30 4.58 -15.65
CA TRP A 95 -16.06 5.54 -14.84
C TRP A 95 -15.35 6.89 -14.73
N TRP A 96 -14.06 6.90 -14.39
CA TRP A 96 -13.28 8.12 -14.22
C TRP A 96 -13.30 9.01 -15.47
N ARG A 97 -13.22 8.41 -16.66
CA ARG A 97 -13.30 9.14 -17.95
C ARG A 97 -14.65 9.83 -18.20
N THR A 98 -15.71 9.42 -17.50
CA THR A 98 -17.03 10.09 -17.58
C THR A 98 -17.17 11.24 -16.60
N GLN A 99 -16.23 11.42 -15.68
CA GLN A 99 -16.30 12.48 -14.67
C GLN A 99 -15.86 13.82 -15.26
N PRO A 100 -16.48 14.94 -14.84
CA PRO A 100 -16.01 16.26 -15.21
C PRO A 100 -14.56 16.45 -14.77
N ARG A 101 -13.68 16.88 -15.67
CA ARG A 101 -12.35 17.32 -15.27
C ARG A 101 -12.47 18.66 -14.58
N VAL A 102 -12.03 18.72 -13.33
CA VAL A 102 -11.92 19.99 -12.60
C VAL A 102 -10.59 20.62 -13.02
N PRO A 103 -10.59 21.79 -13.70
CA PRO A 103 -9.38 22.47 -14.15
C PRO A 103 -8.59 22.99 -12.97
#